data_AF-A0A843VAA8-F1
#
_entry.id   AF-A0A843VAA8-F1
#
_cell.length_a   1.000
_cell.length_b   1.000
_cell.length_c   1.000
_cell.angle_alpha   90.00
_cell.angle_beta   90.00
_cell.angle_gamma   90.00
#
_symmetry.space_group_name_H-M   'P 1'
#
loop_
_entity.id
_entity.type
_entity.pdbx_description
1 polymer ?
#
loop_
_entity_poly.entity_id
_entity_poly.type
_entity_poly.pdbx_seq_one_letter_code
_entity_poly.pdbx_strand_id
1 'polypeptide(L)'
;MFGCPATFSSSSSSSLRFKLSTATLRSEQLQLAETEIWVFLLAPDACPVPRKGRLLEEKSRGQFDGPDFFGGFLFRVALRAENFHVFRFASRVFLRTRAEFGVCFLCAYSCRFSVAGAGTSNCAKSHVPHCTRMTKDWALGEVLKAVFPLLDGDDLASCMLVCRLWRDVARDDYFWKCACAKKWPSIYKRQLAPALNHHKLFLTFTKHHRPQPLLPPKLSFEDLEFYIDLWSEEQLVFSAAASGLVLQSGINNPPSGICEVMRIHLDGPNFKMMMPVEPRLTIPRGRTVDASVLVGRCDNNKMACIVNHSVFDYVDGSAFRALAYDYLNFSPSHPFVSGVRAWLSLLFMAGGSDEAIDVFGIEIDFCDAASSETEVLWLLDMLDWK
;
A
#
# COMPACT_ATOMS: atom_id res chain seq x y z
N MET A 1 -12.52 5.31 -64.36
CA MET A 1 -13.27 6.17 -63.42
C MET A 1 -12.25 6.96 -62.62
N PHE A 2 -12.52 8.27 -62.45
CA PHE A 2 -11.85 9.34 -61.69
C PHE A 2 -10.90 8.88 -60.56
N GLY A 3 -9.78 9.54 -60.23
CA GLY A 3 -9.27 10.86 -60.58
C GLY A 3 -8.62 11.52 -59.35
N CYS A 4 -7.28 11.56 -59.36
CA CYS A 4 -6.35 12.50 -58.70
C CYS A 4 -6.21 12.64 -57.14
N PRO A 5 -5.04 13.14 -56.67
CA PRO A 5 -4.45 12.90 -55.34
C PRO A 5 -4.29 14.17 -54.48
N ALA A 6 -3.86 14.02 -53.21
CA ALA A 6 -3.37 15.13 -52.40
C ALA A 6 -2.24 14.72 -51.43
N THR A 7 -1.30 15.64 -51.30
CA THR A 7 0.04 15.62 -50.71
C THR A 7 0.13 16.29 -49.32
N PHE A 8 1.30 16.16 -48.68
CA PHE A 8 1.88 16.96 -47.58
C PHE A 8 1.27 16.75 -46.17
N SER A 9 1.98 16.86 -45.04
CA SER A 9 3.35 17.30 -44.71
C SER A 9 3.73 16.85 -43.29
N SER A 10 5.04 16.71 -43.08
CA SER A 10 5.82 16.77 -41.83
C SER A 10 5.15 17.25 -40.54
N SER A 11 5.47 16.58 -39.42
CA SER A 11 6.14 17.28 -38.31
C SER A 11 6.94 16.31 -37.45
N SER A 12 8.23 16.59 -37.39
CA SER A 12 9.18 16.12 -36.40
C SER A 12 8.76 16.55 -35.00
N SER A 13 8.67 15.60 -34.06
CA SER A 13 8.75 15.91 -32.63
C SER A 13 9.90 15.11 -32.02
N SER A 14 10.99 15.83 -31.86
CA SER A 14 12.14 15.51 -31.01
C SER A 14 11.68 15.25 -29.58
N SER A 15 11.66 13.99 -29.16
CA SER A 15 11.56 13.64 -27.74
C SER A 15 12.95 13.73 -27.11
N LEU A 16 13.10 14.71 -26.23
CA LEU A 16 14.26 14.94 -25.38
C LEU A 16 14.55 13.68 -24.54
N ARG A 17 15.71 13.07 -24.81
CA ARG A 17 16.32 12.05 -23.97
C ARG A 17 16.73 12.69 -22.64
N PHE A 18 15.99 12.41 -21.57
CA PHE A 18 16.52 12.55 -20.22
C PHE A 18 17.36 11.30 -19.91
N LYS A 19 18.69 11.47 -19.94
CA LYS A 19 19.63 10.55 -19.29
C LYS A 19 19.56 10.82 -17.78
N LEU A 20 18.94 9.94 -17.01
CA LEU A 20 19.29 9.80 -15.60
C LEU A 20 20.31 8.68 -15.47
N SER A 21 21.54 9.08 -15.12
CA SER A 21 22.60 8.19 -14.66
C SER A 21 22.27 7.74 -13.25
N THR A 22 21.85 6.50 -13.07
CA THR A 22 21.79 5.85 -11.75
C THR A 22 23.19 5.37 -11.38
N ALA A 23 23.88 6.18 -10.57
CA ALA A 23 25.09 5.74 -9.88
C ALA A 23 24.72 4.67 -8.85
N THR A 24 25.41 3.55 -8.93
CA THR A 24 25.31 2.41 -8.02
C THR A 24 25.81 2.83 -6.63
N LEU A 25 24.92 2.91 -5.65
CA LEU A 25 25.28 2.97 -4.23
C LEU A 25 24.84 1.67 -3.57
N ARG A 26 25.84 0.82 -3.25
CA ARG A 26 25.70 -0.28 -2.30
C ARG A 26 25.30 0.30 -0.95
N SER A 27 24.27 -0.27 -0.33
CA SER A 27 23.92 0.00 1.07
C SER A 27 23.85 -1.32 1.81
N GLU A 28 24.94 -1.63 2.51
CA GLU A 28 24.94 -2.55 3.64
C GLU A 28 24.20 -1.90 4.83
N GLN A 29 23.58 -2.75 5.66
CA GLN A 29 23.13 -2.52 7.04
C GLN A 29 22.17 -1.35 7.32
N LEU A 30 20.88 -1.67 7.49
CA LEU A 30 19.92 -0.86 8.24
C LEU A 30 19.75 -1.44 9.65
N GLN A 31 20.51 -0.90 10.60
CA GLN A 31 20.08 -0.85 12.00
C GLN A 31 19.10 0.34 12.16
N LEU A 32 18.13 0.18 13.07
CA LEU A 32 17.12 1.17 13.45
C LEU A 32 17.71 2.57 13.64
N ALA A 33 17.49 3.46 12.69
CA ALA A 33 17.80 4.88 12.81
C ALA A 33 16.54 5.65 13.20
N GLU A 34 16.58 6.29 14.37
CA GLU A 34 15.66 7.37 14.73
C GLU A 34 15.78 8.48 13.68
N THR A 35 14.67 8.83 13.03
CA THR A 35 14.66 9.89 12.00
C THR A 35 14.63 11.26 12.69
N GLU A 36 15.77 11.96 12.71
CA GLU A 36 15.84 13.37 13.10
C GLU A 36 15.48 14.27 11.91
N ILE A 37 14.58 15.24 12.12
CA ILE A 37 14.30 16.30 11.12
C ILE A 37 14.57 17.66 11.75
N TRP A 38 15.38 18.45 11.05
CA TRP A 38 15.71 19.84 11.40
C TRP A 38 14.83 20.80 10.59
N VAL A 39 14.15 21.73 11.26
CA VAL A 39 13.35 22.78 10.62
C VAL A 39 13.99 24.14 10.91
N PHE A 40 14.34 24.89 9.85
CA PHE A 40 14.87 26.24 9.95
C PHE A 40 13.74 27.27 9.85
N LEU A 41 13.71 28.24 10.77
CA LEU A 41 12.86 29.43 10.69
C LEU A 41 13.76 30.66 10.60
N LEU A 42 13.55 31.50 9.58
CA LEU A 42 14.13 32.83 9.48
C LEU A 42 13.16 33.83 10.14
N ALA A 43 13.63 34.58 11.12
CA ALA A 43 12.87 35.68 11.72
C ALA A 43 13.15 36.99 10.96
N PRO A 44 12.14 37.79 10.61
CA PRO A 44 12.37 39.15 10.11
C PRO A 44 12.58 40.11 11.29
N ASP A 45 13.69 40.84 11.21
CA ASP A 45 14.06 42.10 11.90
C ASP A 45 13.69 42.27 13.37
N ALA A 46 14.70 42.15 14.25
CA ALA A 46 14.67 42.69 15.60
C ALA A 46 15.78 43.74 15.80
N CYS A 47 15.39 44.97 16.12
CA CYS A 47 16.28 46.06 16.53
C CYS A 47 16.98 45.77 17.89
N PRO A 48 18.21 46.26 18.13
CA PRO A 48 18.97 45.94 19.32
C PRO A 48 18.72 46.95 20.46
N VAL A 49 18.66 46.45 21.71
CA VAL A 49 18.75 47.26 22.94
C VAL A 49 19.73 46.56 23.90
N PRO A 50 20.60 47.29 24.63
CA PRO A 50 21.88 46.75 25.11
C PRO A 50 21.86 46.08 26.49
N ARG A 51 22.87 45.23 26.70
CA ARG A 51 23.17 44.39 27.87
C ARG A 51 23.56 45.17 29.14
N LYS A 52 23.18 44.61 30.30
CA LYS A 52 23.97 44.42 31.53
C LYS A 52 23.59 43.02 32.05
N GLY A 53 24.43 42.05 32.38
CA GLY A 53 25.84 42.00 32.72
C GLY A 53 25.99 41.22 34.04
N ARG A 54 26.23 39.91 34.00
CA ARG A 54 27.09 39.18 34.97
C ARG A 54 27.38 37.75 34.52
N LEU A 55 28.68 37.47 34.43
CA LEU A 55 29.30 36.17 34.18
C LEU A 55 29.20 35.24 35.39
N LEU A 56 29.08 33.94 35.12
CA LEU A 56 29.95 32.92 35.70
C LEU A 56 30.19 31.85 34.62
N GLU A 57 31.46 31.71 34.24
CA GLU A 57 31.98 30.71 33.31
C GLU A 57 31.95 29.31 33.94
N GLU A 58 31.63 28.29 33.14
CA GLU A 58 32.39 27.04 33.18
C GLU A 58 32.57 26.50 31.75
N LYS A 59 33.77 25.99 31.49
CA LYS A 59 34.44 25.93 30.19
C LYS A 59 34.74 24.49 29.84
N SER A 60 34.27 23.99 28.70
CA SER A 60 34.90 22.86 28.01
C SER A 60 34.84 23.05 26.50
N ARG A 61 36.03 22.97 25.89
CA ARG A 61 36.42 23.39 24.54
C ARG A 61 35.87 22.50 23.43
N GLY A 62 35.52 23.16 22.32
CA GLY A 62 35.48 22.62 20.96
C GLY A 62 35.34 23.79 19.99
N GLN A 63 36.47 24.29 19.48
CA GLN A 63 36.57 25.49 18.64
C GLN A 63 36.59 25.09 17.16
N PHE A 64 35.68 25.65 16.36
CA PHE A 64 35.77 25.75 14.90
C PHE A 64 35.60 27.23 14.54
N ASP A 65 36.58 27.81 13.85
CA ASP A 65 36.60 29.21 13.42
C ASP A 65 36.02 29.35 11.99
N GLY A 66 35.14 30.33 11.76
CA GLY A 66 34.67 30.78 10.43
C GLY A 66 33.37 31.64 10.51
N PRO A 67 33.23 32.75 9.75
CA PRO A 67 32.43 33.90 10.17
C PRO A 67 30.96 33.91 9.68
N ASP A 68 30.14 34.67 10.42
CA ASP A 68 28.80 35.18 10.12
C ASP A 68 27.67 34.18 9.85
N PHE A 69 27.07 33.66 10.93
CA PHE A 69 25.74 33.04 10.88
C PHE A 69 24.77 33.72 11.87
N PHE A 70 23.65 34.20 11.32
CA PHE A 70 22.48 34.69 12.05
C PHE A 70 22.02 33.65 13.08
N GLY A 71 21.76 34.09 14.31
CA GLY A 71 21.28 33.24 15.39
C GLY A 71 19.90 32.66 15.10
N GLY A 72 19.85 31.40 14.65
CA GLY A 72 18.64 30.59 14.64
C GLY A 72 18.50 29.81 15.96
N PHE A 73 17.29 29.77 16.52
CA PHE A 73 16.98 28.89 17.65
C PHE A 73 16.71 27.47 17.14
N LEU A 74 17.50 26.50 17.61
CA LEU A 74 17.25 25.08 17.45
C LEU A 74 16.19 24.62 18.47
N PHE A 75 15.09 24.02 18.01
CA PHE A 75 14.19 23.27 18.90
C PHE A 75 14.32 21.77 18.66
N ARG A 76 14.64 21.02 19.72
CA ARG A 76 14.62 19.56 19.75
C ARG A 76 13.23 19.11 20.18
N VAL A 77 12.46 18.48 19.29
CA VAL A 77 11.16 17.90 19.64
C VAL A 77 11.30 16.39 19.69
N ALA A 78 11.42 15.83 20.90
CA ALA A 78 11.35 14.39 21.11
C ALA A 78 9.88 13.95 21.11
N LEU A 79 9.48 13.10 20.16
CA LEU A 79 8.12 12.55 20.08
C LEU A 79 8.11 11.07 20.44
N ARG A 80 7.21 10.67 21.34
CA ARG A 80 6.93 9.25 21.64
C ARG A 80 6.29 8.56 20.43
N ALA A 81 6.61 7.27 20.25
CA ALA A 81 6.16 6.40 19.16
C ALA A 81 4.63 6.37 18.91
N GLU A 82 3.82 6.70 19.92
CA GLU A 82 2.35 6.76 19.84
C GLU A 82 1.81 7.87 18.91
N ASN A 83 2.66 8.79 18.43
CA ASN A 83 2.23 9.95 17.63
C ASN A 83 2.60 9.87 16.13
N PHE A 84 2.98 8.69 15.63
CA PHE A 84 3.46 8.52 14.25
C PHE A 84 2.44 8.95 13.17
N HIS A 85 1.13 8.78 13.45
CA HIS A 85 0.05 9.24 12.56
C HIS A 85 -0.02 10.77 12.44
N VAL A 86 0.26 11.50 13.52
CA VAL A 86 0.28 12.97 13.55
C VAL A 86 1.47 13.50 12.75
N PHE A 87 2.61 12.81 12.81
CA PHE A 87 3.80 13.16 12.04
C PHE A 87 3.62 12.92 10.53
N ARG A 88 3.03 11.78 10.13
CA ARG A 88 2.64 11.53 8.72
C ARG A 88 1.66 12.58 8.23
N PHE A 89 0.69 12.95 9.06
CA PHE A 89 -0.29 13.98 8.76
C PHE A 89 0.35 15.37 8.63
N ALA A 90 1.19 15.81 9.57
CA ALA A 90 1.90 17.08 9.50
C ALA A 90 2.81 17.17 8.26
N SER A 91 3.51 16.08 7.93
CA SER A 91 4.35 16.00 6.72
C SER A 91 3.52 16.08 5.43
N ARG A 92 2.36 15.42 5.36
CA ARG A 92 1.45 15.48 4.21
C ARG A 92 0.77 16.84 4.04
N VAL A 93 0.36 17.46 5.15
CA VAL A 93 -0.19 18.82 5.15
C VAL A 93 0.87 19.84 4.74
N PHE A 94 2.11 19.70 5.23
CA PHE A 94 3.24 20.55 4.86
C PHE A 94 3.61 20.42 3.37
N LEU A 95 3.51 19.22 2.79
CA LEU A 95 3.75 19.00 1.36
C LEU A 95 2.60 19.50 0.46
N ARG A 96 1.35 19.52 0.96
CA ARG A 96 0.16 19.90 0.18
C ARG A 96 -0.25 21.36 0.32
N THR A 97 0.10 22.03 1.42
CA THR A 97 -0.20 23.45 1.66
C THR A 97 1.08 24.27 1.48
N ARG A 98 0.99 25.48 0.90
CA ARG A 98 2.15 26.38 0.78
C ARG A 98 2.85 26.51 2.14
N ALA A 99 4.19 26.56 2.14
CA ALA A 99 5.05 26.48 3.33
C ALA A 99 4.61 27.36 4.52
N GLU A 100 3.99 28.51 4.25
CA GLU A 100 3.45 29.44 5.24
C GLU A 100 2.37 28.83 6.16
N PHE A 101 1.50 27.96 5.63
CA PHE A 101 0.46 27.30 6.41
C PHE A 101 1.00 26.14 7.26
N GLY A 102 1.99 25.41 6.75
CA GLY A 102 2.63 24.31 7.46
C GLY A 102 3.38 24.77 8.72
N VAL A 103 4.01 25.94 8.67
CA VAL A 103 4.70 26.56 9.82
C VAL A 103 3.72 26.97 10.92
N CYS A 104 2.59 27.60 10.56
CA CYS A 104 1.54 27.96 11.51
C CYS A 104 0.94 26.73 12.21
N PHE A 105 0.82 25.63 11.49
CA PHE A 105 0.24 24.38 11.97
C PHE A 105 1.13 23.67 13.01
N LEU A 106 2.45 23.60 12.74
CA LEU A 106 3.44 23.09 13.69
C LEU A 106 3.59 24.01 14.92
N CYS A 107 3.55 25.34 14.74
CA CYS A 107 3.57 26.30 15.85
C CYS A 107 2.35 26.17 16.79
N ALA A 108 1.15 25.97 16.22
CA ALA A 108 -0.06 25.77 17.01
C ALA A 108 -0.02 24.46 17.82
N TYR A 109 0.57 23.41 17.26
CA TYR A 109 0.75 22.11 17.93
C TYR A 109 1.77 22.20 19.08
N SER A 110 2.90 22.87 18.85
CA SER A 110 3.97 23.04 19.83
C SER A 110 3.57 23.94 21.02
N CYS A 111 2.75 24.97 20.77
CA CYS A 111 2.23 25.86 21.82
C CYS A 111 1.34 25.15 22.86
N ARG A 112 0.66 24.05 22.52
CA ARG A 112 -0.18 23.32 23.48
C ARG A 112 0.62 22.39 24.40
N PHE A 113 1.76 21.87 23.95
CA PHE A 113 2.60 20.97 24.75
C PHE A 113 3.49 21.72 25.76
N SER A 114 3.91 22.95 25.45
CA SER A 114 4.69 23.77 26.41
C SER A 114 3.89 24.21 27.65
N VAL A 115 2.55 24.21 27.60
CA VAL A 115 1.70 24.63 28.73
C VAL A 115 1.41 23.47 29.71
N ALA A 116 1.70 22.23 29.35
CA ALA A 116 1.44 21.05 30.19
C ALA A 116 2.62 20.64 31.09
N GLY A 117 3.75 21.35 31.05
CA GLY A 117 5.01 20.93 31.67
C GLY A 117 5.68 21.93 32.63
N ALA A 118 5.00 22.97 33.10
CA ALA A 118 5.56 23.91 34.07
C ALA A 118 4.95 23.69 35.46
N GLY A 119 5.73 23.08 36.35
CA GLY A 119 5.39 22.84 37.74
C GLY A 119 5.12 24.12 38.52
N THR A 120 4.21 23.99 39.48
CA THR A 120 3.77 25.00 40.43
C THR A 120 4.93 25.56 41.25
N SER A 121 5.15 26.87 41.20
CA SER A 121 5.75 27.62 42.32
C SER A 121 4.96 28.92 42.55
N ASN A 122 4.67 29.16 43.83
CA ASN A 122 3.83 30.26 44.31
C ASN A 122 4.48 31.63 44.07
N CYS A 123 3.77 32.55 43.41
CA CYS A 123 3.95 33.97 43.60
C CYS A 123 2.67 34.75 43.33
N ALA A 124 2.27 35.51 44.36
CA ALA A 124 1.46 36.73 44.41
C ALA A 124 0.34 36.98 43.38
N LYS A 125 -0.85 37.20 43.95
CA LYS A 125 -2.03 37.85 43.36
C LYS A 125 -1.65 39.04 42.47
N SER A 126 -2.00 38.96 41.19
CA SER A 126 -2.33 40.14 40.37
C SER A 126 -3.51 39.80 39.46
N HIS A 127 -4.55 40.63 39.55
CA HIS A 127 -5.75 40.58 38.73
C HIS A 127 -5.43 41.13 37.33
N VAL A 128 -5.40 40.28 36.30
CA VAL A 128 -5.37 40.63 34.86
C VAL A 128 -6.07 39.49 34.07
N PRO A 129 -6.86 39.77 33.00
CA PRO A 129 -8.16 39.14 32.81
C PRO A 129 -8.15 37.85 31.98
N HIS A 130 -9.22 37.08 32.19
CA HIS A 130 -9.62 35.83 31.54
C HIS A 130 -9.87 35.92 30.00
N CYS A 131 -9.44 37.00 29.34
CA CYS A 131 -9.88 37.40 27.99
C CYS A 131 -8.95 36.94 26.85
N THR A 132 -7.70 36.56 27.12
CA THR A 132 -6.71 36.19 26.08
C THR A 132 -6.78 34.74 25.59
N ARG A 133 -7.53 33.86 26.27
CA ARG A 133 -7.70 32.46 25.85
C ARG A 133 -8.75 32.32 24.73
N MET A 134 -9.81 33.12 24.77
CA MET A 134 -10.90 33.07 23.77
C MET A 134 -10.46 33.56 22.39
N THR A 135 -9.55 34.54 22.31
CA THR A 135 -9.10 35.12 21.03
C THR A 135 -8.18 34.20 20.24
N LYS A 136 -7.36 33.37 20.90
CA LYS A 136 -6.49 32.39 20.23
C LYS A 136 -7.26 31.21 19.64
N ASP A 137 -8.27 30.71 20.35
CA ASP A 137 -9.08 29.59 19.86
C ASP A 137 -9.94 29.98 18.64
N TRP A 138 -10.39 31.25 18.58
CA TRP A 138 -11.12 31.79 17.43
C TRP A 138 -10.24 31.87 16.17
N ALA A 139 -9.02 32.40 16.28
CA ALA A 139 -8.09 32.49 15.16
C ALA A 139 -7.69 31.09 14.63
N LEU A 140 -7.52 30.11 15.53
CA LEU A 140 -7.20 28.74 15.14
C LEU A 140 -8.37 28.06 14.41
N GLY A 141 -9.61 28.29 14.84
CA GLY A 141 -10.80 27.76 14.17
C GLY A 141 -10.93 28.20 12.71
N GLU A 142 -10.67 29.47 12.41
CA GLU A 142 -10.74 30.00 11.04
C GLU A 142 -9.64 29.44 10.12
N VAL A 143 -8.43 29.24 10.64
CA VAL A 143 -7.36 28.57 9.88
C VAL A 143 -7.76 27.12 9.57
N LEU A 144 -8.33 26.39 10.52
CA LEU A 144 -8.79 25.01 10.28
C LEU A 144 -9.90 24.96 9.22
N LYS A 145 -10.84 25.92 9.22
CA LYS A 145 -11.87 26.04 8.18
C LYS A 145 -11.30 26.32 6.79
N ALA A 146 -10.17 27.02 6.69
CA ALA A 146 -9.49 27.24 5.41
C ALA A 146 -8.69 26.01 4.94
N VAL A 147 -8.14 25.22 5.87
CA VAL A 147 -7.30 24.05 5.56
C VAL A 147 -8.11 22.79 5.30
N PHE A 148 -9.14 22.51 6.11
CA PHE A 148 -9.91 21.25 6.03
C PHE A 148 -10.55 20.96 4.67
N PRO A 149 -11.07 21.93 3.89
CA PRO A 149 -11.56 21.69 2.53
C PRO A 149 -10.49 21.15 1.57
N LEU A 150 -9.21 21.41 1.84
CA LEU A 150 -8.10 20.98 1.00
C LEU A 150 -7.72 19.52 1.23
N LEU A 151 -8.09 18.96 2.39
CA LEU A 151 -7.79 17.57 2.75
C LEU A 151 -8.66 16.57 1.96
N ASP A 152 -8.21 15.31 1.93
CA ASP A 152 -9.07 14.18 1.58
C ASP A 152 -9.83 13.70 2.83
N GLY A 153 -10.83 12.83 2.65
CA GLY A 153 -11.67 12.43 3.78
C GLY A 153 -10.97 11.56 4.81
N ASP A 154 -9.87 10.87 4.44
CA ASP A 154 -9.09 10.05 5.37
C ASP A 154 -8.23 10.94 6.28
N ASP A 155 -7.59 11.97 5.71
CA ASP A 155 -6.85 12.99 6.46
C ASP A 155 -7.82 13.83 7.35
N LEU A 156 -9.02 14.16 6.85
CA LEU A 156 -10.05 14.86 7.63
C LEU A 156 -10.56 14.01 8.81
N ALA A 157 -10.77 12.70 8.60
CA ALA A 157 -11.10 11.78 9.69
C ALA A 157 -9.99 11.74 10.75
N SER A 158 -8.73 11.74 10.31
CA SER A 158 -7.57 11.77 11.21
C SER A 158 -7.51 13.05 12.04
N CYS A 159 -7.88 14.20 11.46
CA CYS A 159 -7.97 15.49 12.18
C CYS A 159 -8.91 15.42 13.38
N MET A 160 -10.02 14.67 13.28
CA MET A 160 -10.99 14.52 14.36
C MET A 160 -10.43 13.80 15.60
N LEU A 161 -9.30 13.10 15.46
CA LEU A 161 -8.62 12.39 16.54
C LEU A 161 -7.62 13.27 17.29
N VAL A 162 -7.20 14.40 16.71
CA VAL A 162 -6.12 15.25 17.26
C VAL A 162 -6.53 15.97 18.55
N CYS A 163 -7.63 16.72 18.52
CA CYS A 163 -8.17 17.39 19.72
C CYS A 163 -9.66 17.74 19.55
N ARG A 164 -10.30 18.19 20.65
CA ARG A 164 -11.73 18.56 20.63
C ARG A 164 -12.05 19.65 19.60
N LEU A 165 -11.28 20.74 19.58
CA LEU A 165 -11.48 21.84 18.63
C LEU A 165 -11.46 21.35 17.18
N TRP A 166 -10.47 20.52 16.81
CA TRP A 166 -10.36 20.01 15.45
C TRP A 166 -11.49 19.07 15.09
N ARG A 167 -11.92 18.22 16.04
CA ARG A 167 -13.08 17.38 15.88
C ARG A 167 -14.34 18.19 15.65
N ASP A 168 -14.54 19.26 16.43
CA ASP A 168 -15.74 20.08 16.34
C ASP A 168 -15.78 20.87 15.02
N VAL A 169 -14.64 21.39 14.56
CA VAL A 169 -14.54 22.02 13.23
C VAL A 169 -14.71 20.98 12.12
N ALA A 170 -14.00 19.86 12.16
CA ALA A 170 -14.04 18.83 11.12
C ALA A 170 -15.41 18.12 11.03
N ARG A 171 -16.28 18.23 12.03
CA ARG A 171 -17.66 17.70 11.99
C ARG A 171 -18.58 18.47 11.06
N ASP A 172 -18.19 19.67 10.61
CA ASP A 172 -18.98 20.44 9.67
C ASP A 172 -19.18 19.64 8.36
N ASP A 173 -20.45 19.44 8.02
CA ASP A 173 -20.87 18.64 6.86
C ASP A 173 -20.34 19.22 5.54
N TYR A 174 -20.04 20.53 5.49
CA TYR A 174 -19.41 21.16 4.33
C TYR A 174 -18.09 20.49 3.95
N PHE A 175 -17.21 20.20 4.92
CA PHE A 175 -15.92 19.58 4.65
C PHE A 175 -16.09 18.16 4.10
N TRP A 176 -17.05 17.41 4.62
CA TRP A 176 -17.37 16.07 4.12
C TRP A 176 -18.07 16.10 2.77
N LYS A 177 -18.87 17.13 2.48
CA LYS A 177 -19.42 17.36 1.15
C LYS A 177 -18.32 17.61 0.13
N CYS A 178 -17.30 18.40 0.47
CA CYS A 178 -16.11 18.58 -0.37
C CYS A 178 -15.35 17.26 -0.57
N ALA A 179 -15.15 16.48 0.50
CA ALA A 179 -14.47 15.18 0.43
C ALA A 179 -15.25 14.19 -0.45
N CYS A 180 -16.58 14.10 -0.29
CA CYS A 180 -17.46 13.30 -1.12
C CYS A 180 -17.45 13.79 -2.58
N ALA A 181 -17.44 15.10 -2.85
CA ALA A 181 -17.38 15.62 -4.21
C ALA A 181 -16.08 15.27 -4.93
N LYS A 182 -14.95 15.24 -4.21
CA LYS A 182 -13.65 14.80 -4.74
C LYS A 182 -13.64 13.30 -5.07
N LYS A 183 -14.22 12.46 -4.19
CA LYS A 183 -14.20 10.99 -4.31
C LYS A 183 -15.30 10.44 -5.24
N TRP A 184 -16.48 11.03 -5.17
CA TRP A 184 -17.68 10.64 -5.92
C TRP A 184 -18.40 11.89 -6.48
N PRO A 185 -17.92 12.49 -7.58
CA PRO A 185 -18.47 13.75 -8.12
C PRO A 185 -19.96 13.72 -8.48
N SER A 186 -20.49 12.53 -8.77
CA SER A 186 -21.91 12.31 -9.06
C SER A 186 -22.82 12.56 -7.85
N ILE A 187 -22.34 12.27 -6.64
CA ILE A 187 -23.05 12.51 -5.38
C ILE A 187 -23.26 14.02 -5.19
N TYR A 188 -22.27 14.83 -5.57
CA TYR A 188 -22.36 16.28 -5.47
C TYR A 188 -23.35 16.91 -6.47
N LYS A 189 -23.49 16.34 -7.68
CA LYS A 189 -24.37 16.89 -8.73
C LYS A 189 -25.87 16.73 -8.42
N ARG A 190 -26.23 15.80 -7.54
CA ARG A 190 -27.62 15.59 -7.12
C ARG A 190 -27.80 16.23 -5.75
N GLN A 191 -28.84 17.06 -5.58
CA GLN A 191 -29.25 17.44 -4.23
C GLN A 191 -29.66 16.18 -3.48
N LEU A 192 -28.81 15.72 -2.56
CA LEU A 192 -29.15 14.62 -1.67
C LEU A 192 -30.23 15.09 -0.70
N ALA A 193 -31.06 14.16 -0.25
CA ALA A 193 -32.12 14.46 0.70
C ALA A 193 -31.56 15.20 1.93
N PRO A 194 -32.28 16.19 2.51
CA PRO A 194 -31.79 17.01 3.62
C PRO A 194 -31.36 16.22 4.87
N ALA A 195 -31.82 14.98 5.01
CA ALA A 195 -31.49 14.09 6.11
C ALA A 195 -30.12 13.39 5.97
N LEU A 196 -29.45 13.54 4.83
CA LEU A 196 -28.28 12.75 4.49
C LEU A 196 -26.98 13.46 4.89
N ASN A 197 -26.33 12.92 5.92
CA ASN A 197 -25.06 13.42 6.45
C ASN A 197 -23.89 12.91 5.58
N HIS A 198 -23.12 13.81 4.97
CA HIS A 198 -22.03 13.46 4.05
C HIS A 198 -20.88 12.75 4.77
N HIS A 199 -20.64 13.08 6.05
CA HIS A 199 -19.67 12.36 6.88
C HIS A 199 -20.08 10.89 7.05
N LYS A 200 -21.36 10.61 7.34
CA LYS A 200 -21.87 9.24 7.46
C LYS A 200 -21.77 8.51 6.13
N LEU A 201 -22.12 9.16 5.02
CA LEU A 201 -21.99 8.59 3.68
C LEU A 201 -20.53 8.22 3.38
N PHE A 202 -19.61 9.17 3.59
CA PHE A 202 -18.18 8.93 3.39
C PHE A 202 -17.72 7.72 4.18
N LEU A 203 -17.95 7.72 5.49
CA LEU A 203 -17.57 6.59 6.35
C LEU A 203 -18.22 5.26 5.95
N THR A 204 -19.46 5.27 5.47
CA THR A 204 -20.16 4.02 5.11
C THR A 204 -19.49 3.34 3.93
N PHE A 205 -19.10 4.11 2.91
CA PHE A 205 -18.51 3.58 1.68
C PHE A 205 -16.98 3.53 1.72
N THR A 206 -16.32 4.11 2.73
CA THR A 206 -14.88 3.94 2.94
C THR A 206 -14.53 2.91 4.00
N LYS A 207 -15.45 2.55 4.89
CA LYS A 207 -15.24 1.43 5.80
C LYS A 207 -15.07 0.15 4.99
N HIS A 208 -13.93 -0.52 5.17
CA HIS A 208 -13.83 -1.92 4.83
C HIS A 208 -14.89 -2.67 5.64
N HIS A 209 -15.86 -3.27 4.95
CA HIS A 209 -16.77 -4.19 5.59
C HIS A 209 -15.93 -5.30 6.23
N ARG A 210 -16.08 -5.49 7.54
CA ARG A 210 -15.55 -6.70 8.17
C ARG A 210 -16.20 -7.88 7.46
N PRO A 211 -15.41 -8.89 7.01
CA PRO A 211 -15.97 -10.10 6.44
C PRO A 211 -17.06 -10.62 7.38
N GLN A 212 -18.28 -10.76 6.88
CA GLN A 212 -19.27 -11.53 7.63
C GLN A 212 -18.80 -12.98 7.63
N PRO A 213 -19.01 -13.74 8.72
CA PRO A 213 -18.67 -15.15 8.74
C PRO A 213 -19.51 -15.84 7.67
N LEU A 214 -18.86 -16.26 6.58
CA LEU A 214 -19.48 -17.15 5.61
C LEU A 214 -19.66 -18.52 6.28
N LEU A 215 -20.62 -19.30 5.78
CA LEU A 215 -20.77 -20.68 6.22
C LEU A 215 -19.48 -21.46 5.91
N PRO A 216 -19.07 -22.44 6.73
CA PRO A 216 -17.90 -23.26 6.42
C PRO A 216 -17.97 -23.85 5.00
N PRO A 217 -16.82 -23.99 4.30
CA PRO A 217 -16.80 -24.63 2.99
C PRO A 217 -17.29 -26.07 3.11
N LYS A 218 -17.93 -26.57 2.04
CA LYS A 218 -18.38 -27.97 1.95
C LYS A 218 -17.28 -28.90 1.45
N LEU A 219 -16.19 -28.34 0.94
CA LEU A 219 -14.99 -29.06 0.51
C LEU A 219 -13.95 -29.12 1.62
N SER A 220 -13.16 -30.19 1.59
CA SER A 220 -11.91 -30.36 2.34
C SER A 220 -10.81 -30.72 1.34
N PHE A 221 -9.56 -30.29 1.58
CA PHE A 221 -8.42 -30.71 0.76
C PHE A 221 -8.15 -32.22 0.80
N GLU A 222 -8.64 -32.91 1.82
CA GLU A 222 -8.59 -34.37 1.93
C GLU A 222 -9.41 -35.07 0.85
N ASP A 223 -10.49 -34.43 0.39
CA ASP A 223 -11.44 -34.98 -0.59
C ASP A 223 -11.16 -34.48 -2.03
N LEU A 224 -10.06 -33.74 -2.23
CA LEU A 224 -9.71 -33.15 -3.52
C LEU A 224 -8.50 -33.84 -4.14
N GLU A 225 -8.57 -34.06 -5.45
CA GLU A 225 -7.45 -34.48 -6.29
C GLU A 225 -7.33 -33.54 -7.48
N PHE A 226 -6.14 -33.08 -7.79
CA PHE A 226 -5.86 -32.13 -8.86
C PHE A 226 -5.11 -32.82 -9.98
N TYR A 227 -5.63 -32.70 -11.20
CA TYR A 227 -5.00 -33.22 -12.41
C TYR A 227 -4.37 -32.05 -13.14
N ILE A 228 -3.05 -32.10 -13.28
CA ILE A 228 -2.25 -31.03 -13.86
C ILE A 228 -1.49 -31.59 -15.04
N ASP A 229 -1.76 -31.04 -16.21
CA ASP A 229 -1.14 -31.42 -17.46
C ASP A 229 -0.46 -30.20 -18.07
N LEU A 230 0.78 -30.38 -18.54
CA LEU A 230 1.56 -29.36 -19.26
C LEU A 230 1.89 -29.88 -20.66
N TRP A 231 1.64 -29.07 -21.66
CA TRP A 231 2.00 -29.33 -23.05
C TRP A 231 3.04 -28.34 -23.54
N SER A 232 3.94 -28.82 -24.39
CA SER A 232 4.87 -27.99 -25.16
C SER A 232 4.69 -28.35 -26.62
N GLU A 233 4.28 -27.39 -27.45
CA GLU A 233 4.03 -27.63 -28.88
C GLU A 233 3.14 -28.86 -29.14
N GLU A 234 2.00 -28.92 -28.45
CA GLU A 234 1.02 -30.02 -28.53
C GLU A 234 1.50 -31.37 -28.00
N GLN A 235 2.76 -31.48 -27.56
CA GLN A 235 3.29 -32.67 -26.92
C GLN A 235 3.17 -32.56 -25.39
N LEU A 236 2.57 -33.57 -24.76
CA LEU A 236 2.50 -33.67 -23.30
C LEU A 236 3.91 -33.82 -22.73
N VAL A 237 4.34 -32.86 -21.90
CA VAL A 237 5.66 -32.84 -21.25
C VAL A 237 5.60 -33.14 -19.77
N PHE A 238 4.45 -32.95 -19.13
CA PHE A 238 4.21 -33.29 -17.74
C PHE A 238 2.73 -33.63 -17.53
N SER A 239 2.45 -34.61 -16.69
CA SER A 239 1.10 -34.98 -16.27
C SER A 239 1.18 -35.58 -14.88
N ALA A 240 0.35 -35.07 -13.97
CA ALA A 240 0.30 -35.54 -12.59
C ALA A 240 -1.11 -35.45 -12.00
N ALA A 241 -1.46 -36.43 -11.17
CA ALA A 241 -2.56 -36.35 -10.23
C ALA A 241 -1.98 -36.10 -8.82
N ALA A 242 -2.37 -35.02 -8.17
CA ALA A 242 -1.88 -34.61 -6.86
C ALA A 242 -3.04 -34.44 -5.88
N SER A 243 -2.93 -35.06 -4.70
CA SER A 243 -3.90 -34.84 -3.62
C SER A 243 -3.92 -33.37 -3.20
N GLY A 244 -5.10 -32.86 -2.85
CA GLY A 244 -5.27 -31.53 -2.28
C GLY A 244 -4.40 -31.29 -1.05
N LEU A 245 -4.12 -32.33 -0.24
CA LEU A 245 -3.20 -32.25 0.90
C LEU A 245 -1.76 -31.94 0.50
N VAL A 246 -1.30 -32.45 -0.64
CA VAL A 246 0.05 -32.16 -1.17
C VAL A 246 0.14 -30.68 -1.53
N LEU A 247 -0.87 -30.19 -2.27
CA LEU A 247 -0.96 -28.79 -2.67
C LEU A 247 -1.11 -27.85 -1.47
N GLN A 248 -1.91 -28.22 -0.47
CA GLN A 248 -2.09 -27.47 0.78
C GLN A 248 -0.80 -27.41 1.60
N SER A 249 -0.07 -28.53 1.68
CA SER A 249 1.20 -28.61 2.43
C SER A 249 2.31 -27.78 1.79
N GLY A 250 2.21 -27.50 0.49
CA GLY A 250 3.18 -26.71 -0.24
C GLY A 250 4.54 -27.41 -0.40
N ILE A 251 5.56 -26.63 -0.78
CA ILE A 251 6.93 -27.10 -0.99
C ILE A 251 7.75 -26.85 0.29
N ASN A 252 7.66 -27.76 1.26
CA ASN A 252 8.35 -27.62 2.55
C ASN A 252 9.87 -27.82 2.47
N ASN A 253 10.35 -28.59 1.48
CA ASN A 253 11.77 -28.89 1.29
C ASN A 253 12.18 -28.47 -0.13
N PRO A 254 12.34 -27.17 -0.41
CA PRO A 254 12.71 -26.74 -1.75
C PRO A 254 14.12 -27.23 -2.11
N PRO A 255 14.41 -27.46 -3.41
CA PRO A 255 15.73 -27.90 -3.84
C PRO A 255 16.84 -26.95 -3.40
N SER A 256 18.01 -27.50 -3.07
CA SER A 256 19.20 -26.68 -2.84
C SER A 256 19.52 -25.87 -4.09
N GLY A 257 19.81 -24.57 -3.92
CA GLY A 257 20.19 -23.68 -5.02
C GLY A 257 19.06 -22.81 -5.58
N ILE A 258 17.86 -22.82 -4.97
CA ILE A 258 16.88 -21.76 -5.24
C ILE A 258 17.43 -20.40 -4.79
N CYS A 259 17.15 -19.35 -5.55
CA CYS A 259 17.57 -18.00 -5.23
C CYS A 259 16.81 -17.44 -4.01
N GLU A 260 17.33 -16.34 -3.46
CA GLU A 260 16.71 -15.68 -2.30
C GLU A 260 15.29 -15.22 -2.59
N VAL A 261 15.04 -14.65 -3.78
CA VAL A 261 13.72 -14.15 -4.18
C VAL A 261 12.68 -15.28 -4.17
N MET A 262 13.04 -16.45 -4.70
CA MET A 262 12.17 -17.62 -4.70
C MET A 262 11.93 -18.15 -3.28
N ARG A 263 12.96 -18.16 -2.42
CA ARG A 263 12.81 -18.58 -1.03
C ARG A 263 11.82 -17.69 -0.28
N ILE A 264 11.98 -16.36 -0.40
CA ILE A 264 11.05 -15.38 0.18
C ILE A 264 9.61 -15.57 -0.35
N HIS A 265 9.47 -15.91 -1.63
CA HIS A 265 8.15 -16.16 -2.24
C HIS A 265 7.48 -17.42 -1.67
N LEU A 266 8.24 -18.51 -1.47
CA LEU A 266 7.76 -19.76 -0.86
C LEU A 266 7.41 -19.57 0.62
N ASP A 267 8.23 -18.82 1.36
CA ASP A 267 8.02 -18.51 2.79
C ASP A 267 6.96 -17.40 3.03
N GLY A 268 6.34 -16.90 1.95
CA GLY A 268 5.38 -15.80 2.01
C GLY A 268 4.13 -16.16 2.83
N PRO A 269 3.50 -15.18 3.51
CA PRO A 269 2.36 -15.43 4.39
C PRO A 269 1.04 -15.71 3.64
N ASN A 270 1.01 -15.49 2.32
CA ASN A 270 -0.19 -15.70 1.52
C ASN A 270 -0.38 -17.20 1.28
N PHE A 271 -1.59 -17.68 1.50
CA PHE A 271 -1.92 -19.07 1.20
C PHE A 271 -1.85 -19.31 -0.31
N LYS A 272 -1.06 -20.31 -0.71
CA LYS A 272 -0.88 -20.75 -2.09
C LYS A 272 -0.86 -22.26 -2.13
N MET A 273 -1.44 -22.83 -3.17
CA MET A 273 -1.40 -24.27 -3.39
C MET A 273 -0.17 -24.59 -4.21
N MET A 274 0.77 -25.38 -3.68
CA MET A 274 2.03 -25.65 -4.35
C MET A 274 2.40 -27.12 -4.28
N MET A 275 2.97 -27.65 -5.35
CA MET A 275 3.52 -29.00 -5.36
C MET A 275 4.92 -29.02 -5.99
N PRO A 276 5.82 -29.88 -5.49
CA PRO A 276 7.09 -30.12 -6.16
C PRO A 276 6.87 -30.90 -7.46
N VAL A 277 7.78 -30.70 -8.41
CA VAL A 277 7.84 -31.46 -9.67
C VAL A 277 9.00 -32.44 -9.59
N GLU A 278 8.69 -33.73 -9.49
CA GLU A 278 9.68 -34.81 -9.38
C GLU A 278 9.43 -35.93 -10.42
N PRO A 279 10.44 -36.27 -11.26
CA PRO A 279 11.72 -35.59 -11.43
C PRO A 279 11.55 -34.17 -11.99
N ARG A 280 12.54 -33.29 -11.78
CA ARG A 280 12.48 -31.92 -12.29
C ARG A 280 12.25 -31.88 -13.79
N LEU A 281 11.36 -30.96 -14.21
CA LEU A 281 10.98 -30.80 -15.60
C LEU A 281 11.89 -29.77 -16.27
N THR A 282 12.53 -30.15 -17.37
CA THR A 282 13.36 -29.24 -18.17
C THR A 282 12.61 -28.82 -19.43
N ILE A 283 12.36 -27.52 -19.57
CA ILE A 283 11.64 -26.94 -20.72
C ILE A 283 12.63 -26.14 -21.57
N PRO A 284 12.83 -26.48 -22.86
CA PRO A 284 13.67 -25.68 -23.75
C PRO A 284 13.14 -24.25 -23.88
N ARG A 285 14.04 -23.25 -23.84
CA ARG A 285 13.63 -21.86 -24.03
C ARG A 285 13.08 -21.62 -25.43
N GLY A 286 12.13 -20.69 -25.53
CA GLY A 286 11.49 -20.32 -26.80
C GLY A 286 10.39 -21.28 -27.27
N ARG A 287 10.07 -22.31 -26.48
CA ARG A 287 8.89 -23.17 -26.71
C ARG A 287 7.67 -22.54 -26.04
N THR A 288 6.53 -22.64 -26.71
CA THR A 288 5.23 -22.34 -26.10
C THR A 288 4.82 -23.49 -25.20
N VAL A 289 4.49 -23.17 -23.96
CA VAL A 289 3.97 -24.12 -22.99
C VAL A 289 2.56 -23.69 -22.60
N ASP A 290 1.63 -24.63 -22.57
CA ASP A 290 0.30 -24.43 -22.05
C ASP A 290 -0.04 -25.48 -20.98
N ALA A 291 -1.06 -25.19 -20.19
CA ALA A 291 -1.45 -26.02 -19.07
C ALA A 291 -2.95 -26.12 -18.90
N SER A 292 -3.36 -27.22 -18.30
CA SER A 292 -4.73 -27.49 -17.89
C SER A 292 -4.70 -28.02 -16.47
N VAL A 293 -5.66 -27.56 -15.68
CA VAL A 293 -5.84 -27.98 -14.31
C VAL A 293 -7.30 -28.34 -14.12
N LEU A 294 -7.54 -29.60 -13.80
CA LEU A 294 -8.83 -30.09 -13.33
C LEU A 294 -8.74 -30.38 -11.85
N VAL A 295 -9.86 -30.25 -11.16
CA VAL A 295 -10.03 -30.71 -9.78
C VAL A 295 -11.14 -31.74 -9.73
N GLY A 296 -10.84 -32.88 -9.14
CA GLY A 296 -11.76 -33.97 -8.86
C GLY A 296 -12.09 -34.03 -7.38
N ARG A 297 -13.31 -34.47 -7.10
CA ARG A 297 -13.81 -34.80 -5.77
C ARG A 297 -13.80 -36.30 -5.56
N CYS A 298 -13.05 -36.76 -4.57
CA CYS A 298 -12.98 -38.17 -4.20
C CYS A 298 -14.27 -38.67 -3.55
N ASP A 299 -15.06 -37.78 -2.92
CA ASP A 299 -16.27 -38.14 -2.17
C ASP A 299 -17.49 -38.44 -3.07
N ASN A 300 -17.56 -37.80 -4.24
CA ASN A 300 -18.71 -37.94 -5.15
C ASN A 300 -18.34 -38.09 -6.64
N ASN A 301 -17.05 -38.23 -6.96
CA ASN A 301 -16.51 -38.42 -8.31
C ASN A 301 -16.87 -37.31 -9.31
N LYS A 302 -17.19 -36.10 -8.83
CA LYS A 302 -17.39 -34.94 -9.69
C LYS A 302 -16.08 -34.27 -10.04
N MET A 303 -16.05 -33.62 -11.19
CA MET A 303 -14.89 -32.83 -11.62
C MET A 303 -15.28 -31.42 -12.02
N ALA A 304 -14.36 -30.48 -11.81
CA ALA A 304 -14.46 -29.11 -12.28
C ALA A 304 -13.14 -28.70 -12.96
N CYS A 305 -13.23 -27.74 -13.87
CA CYS A 305 -12.07 -27.17 -14.54
C CYS A 305 -11.66 -25.86 -13.85
N ILE A 306 -10.35 -25.74 -13.58
CA ILE A 306 -9.73 -24.53 -13.01
C ILE A 306 -9.01 -23.74 -14.09
N VAL A 307 -8.21 -24.43 -14.92
CA VAL A 307 -7.45 -23.86 -16.04
C VAL A 307 -7.65 -24.76 -17.25
N ASN A 308 -7.95 -24.19 -18.42
CA ASN A 308 -8.13 -24.95 -19.67
C ASN A 308 -7.19 -24.45 -20.76
N HIS A 309 -6.11 -25.21 -21.02
CA HIS A 309 -5.11 -24.91 -22.06
C HIS A 309 -4.61 -23.45 -22.05
N SER A 310 -4.31 -22.93 -20.86
CA SER A 310 -3.78 -21.57 -20.72
C SER A 310 -2.28 -21.54 -20.96
N VAL A 311 -1.84 -20.62 -21.81
CA VAL A 311 -0.44 -20.47 -22.23
C VAL A 311 0.35 -19.68 -21.18
N PHE A 312 1.59 -20.09 -20.91
CA PHE A 312 2.55 -19.32 -20.11
C PHE A 312 3.19 -18.23 -20.98
N ASP A 313 2.48 -17.12 -21.18
CA ASP A 313 2.93 -16.00 -22.01
C ASP A 313 3.76 -14.96 -21.26
N TYR A 314 3.72 -14.97 -19.93
CA TYR A 314 4.49 -14.08 -19.06
C TYR A 314 5.57 -14.84 -18.29
N VAL A 315 6.83 -14.54 -18.62
CA VAL A 315 8.00 -15.10 -17.93
C VAL A 315 8.72 -13.99 -17.16
N ASP A 316 8.72 -14.07 -15.83
CA ASP A 316 9.46 -13.18 -14.95
C ASP A 316 10.78 -13.81 -14.51
N GLY A 317 11.83 -13.51 -15.27
CA GLY A 317 13.18 -13.99 -14.95
C GLY A 317 13.75 -13.46 -13.62
N SER A 318 13.21 -12.35 -13.09
CA SER A 318 13.65 -11.80 -11.80
C SER A 318 12.97 -12.47 -10.62
N ALA A 319 11.71 -12.89 -10.80
CA ALA A 319 10.95 -13.67 -9.83
C ALA A 319 11.13 -15.18 -10.00
N PHE A 320 11.83 -15.63 -11.05
CA PHE A 320 12.05 -17.05 -11.39
C PHE A 320 10.74 -17.83 -11.56
N ARG A 321 9.76 -17.20 -12.23
CA ARG A 321 8.44 -17.78 -12.48
C ARG A 321 7.96 -17.52 -13.90
N ALA A 322 7.17 -18.44 -14.45
CA ALA A 322 6.28 -18.14 -15.57
C ALA A 322 4.84 -18.27 -15.11
N LEU A 323 3.97 -17.41 -15.63
CA LEU A 323 2.58 -17.30 -15.22
C LEU A 323 1.67 -17.61 -16.41
N ALA A 324 0.65 -18.39 -16.14
CA ALA A 324 -0.55 -18.54 -16.95
C ALA A 324 -1.76 -18.22 -16.06
N TYR A 325 -2.88 -17.86 -16.67
CA TYR A 325 -4.12 -17.74 -15.92
C TYR A 325 -5.32 -18.10 -16.80
N ASP A 326 -6.39 -18.51 -16.14
CA ASP A 326 -7.70 -18.67 -16.76
C ASP A 326 -8.77 -18.04 -15.87
N TYR A 327 -9.94 -17.79 -16.44
CA TYR A 327 -11.11 -17.38 -15.68
C TYR A 327 -11.88 -18.59 -15.17
N LEU A 328 -12.21 -18.58 -13.89
CA LEU A 328 -12.97 -19.66 -13.27
C LEU A 328 -14.39 -19.74 -13.85
N ASN A 329 -14.76 -20.96 -14.23
CA ASN A 329 -16.12 -21.29 -14.64
C ASN A 329 -16.96 -21.70 -13.42
N PHE A 330 -17.77 -20.77 -12.93
CA PHE A 330 -18.67 -21.03 -11.80
C PHE A 330 -19.96 -21.73 -12.24
N SER A 331 -20.53 -22.51 -11.31
CA SER A 331 -21.82 -23.15 -11.50
C SER A 331 -22.90 -22.12 -11.86
N PRO A 332 -23.90 -22.46 -12.71
CA PRO A 332 -25.07 -21.62 -12.96
C PRO A 332 -25.85 -21.20 -11.70
N SER A 333 -25.60 -21.87 -10.56
CA SER A 333 -26.12 -21.50 -9.24
C SER A 333 -25.53 -20.19 -8.70
N HIS A 334 -24.43 -19.69 -9.29
CA HIS A 334 -23.70 -18.48 -8.91
C HIS A 334 -23.59 -17.49 -10.08
N PRO A 335 -24.70 -17.06 -10.71
CA PRO A 335 -24.70 -16.39 -12.02
C PRO A 335 -24.09 -14.97 -12.02
N PHE A 336 -23.83 -14.39 -10.84
CA PHE A 336 -23.26 -13.04 -10.68
C PHE A 336 -21.78 -13.04 -10.30
N VAL A 337 -21.18 -14.22 -10.09
CA VAL A 337 -19.75 -14.35 -9.82
C VAL A 337 -19.05 -14.53 -11.17
N SER A 338 -18.19 -13.58 -11.52
CA SER A 338 -17.42 -13.60 -12.77
C SER A 338 -16.12 -12.83 -12.60
N GLY A 339 -15.18 -13.02 -13.52
CA GLY A 339 -13.93 -12.27 -13.54
C GLY A 339 -12.90 -12.70 -12.48
N VAL A 340 -13.14 -13.81 -11.76
CA VAL A 340 -12.14 -14.39 -10.87
C VAL A 340 -11.17 -15.22 -11.69
N ARG A 341 -9.87 -14.97 -11.49
CA ARG A 341 -8.80 -15.69 -12.18
C ARG A 341 -8.21 -16.76 -11.28
N ALA A 342 -7.87 -17.88 -11.89
CA ALA A 342 -6.94 -18.85 -11.34
C ALA A 342 -5.58 -18.63 -11.99
N TRP A 343 -4.56 -18.38 -11.17
CA TRP A 343 -3.19 -18.25 -11.62
C TRP A 343 -2.47 -19.57 -11.47
N LEU A 344 -1.76 -19.97 -12.52
CA LEU A 344 -0.85 -21.11 -12.50
C LEU A 344 0.56 -20.59 -12.73
N SER A 345 1.50 -20.95 -11.86
CA SER A 345 2.89 -20.57 -11.98
C SER A 345 3.80 -21.79 -12.08
N LEU A 346 4.74 -21.75 -13.01
CA LEU A 346 5.90 -22.65 -12.99
C LEU A 346 7.04 -21.98 -12.20
N LEU A 347 7.65 -22.71 -11.27
CA LEU A 347 8.72 -22.22 -10.40
C LEU A 347 10.08 -22.75 -10.87
N PHE A 348 11.03 -21.85 -11.11
CA PHE A 348 12.29 -22.16 -11.79
C PHE A 348 13.52 -22.09 -10.88
N MET A 349 14.50 -22.94 -11.17
CA MET A 349 15.83 -22.84 -10.58
C MET A 349 16.62 -21.67 -11.19
N ALA A 350 17.43 -21.01 -10.37
CA ALA A 350 18.27 -19.90 -10.83
C ALA A 350 19.49 -20.34 -11.65
N GLY A 351 19.90 -21.61 -11.52
CA GLY A 351 21.10 -22.17 -12.15
C GLY A 351 20.85 -23.01 -13.41
N GLY A 352 19.74 -22.79 -14.12
CA GLY A 352 19.47 -23.47 -15.38
C GLY A 352 20.50 -23.14 -16.47
N SER A 353 20.62 -24.00 -17.49
CA SER A 353 21.41 -23.65 -18.67
C SER A 353 20.77 -22.47 -19.42
N ASP A 354 21.54 -21.73 -20.21
CA ASP A 354 21.00 -20.63 -21.01
C ASP A 354 19.95 -21.10 -22.04
N GLU A 355 19.90 -22.40 -22.32
CA GLU A 355 19.05 -23.02 -23.33
C GLU A 355 17.76 -23.64 -22.75
N ALA A 356 17.69 -23.89 -21.44
CA ALA A 356 16.54 -24.57 -20.85
C ALA A 356 16.20 -24.07 -19.44
N ILE A 357 14.92 -24.13 -19.12
CA ILE A 357 14.36 -23.75 -17.82
C ILE A 357 14.15 -25.02 -17.00
N ASP A 358 14.76 -25.08 -15.82
CA ASP A 358 14.61 -26.18 -14.88
C ASP A 358 13.49 -25.85 -13.88
N VAL A 359 12.35 -26.53 -14.03
CA VAL A 359 11.13 -26.34 -13.25
C VAL A 359 11.13 -27.33 -12.09
N PHE A 360 11.07 -26.81 -10.87
CA PHE A 360 11.06 -27.62 -9.65
C PHE A 360 9.72 -27.65 -8.92
N GLY A 361 8.78 -26.78 -9.30
CA GLY A 361 7.50 -26.68 -8.63
C GLY A 361 6.42 -26.05 -9.50
N ILE A 362 5.18 -26.34 -9.14
CA ILE A 362 3.97 -25.76 -9.72
C ILE A 362 3.19 -25.09 -8.59
N GLU A 363 2.68 -23.90 -8.84
CA GLU A 363 1.87 -23.12 -7.91
C GLU A 363 0.53 -22.78 -8.54
N ILE A 364 -0.56 -23.00 -7.81
CA ILE A 364 -1.92 -22.56 -8.12
C ILE A 364 -2.30 -21.50 -7.08
N ASP A 365 -2.69 -20.32 -7.56
CA ASP A 365 -3.00 -19.18 -6.70
C ASP A 365 -4.29 -18.48 -7.18
N PHE A 366 -5.08 -18.00 -6.23
CA PHE A 366 -6.30 -17.25 -6.45
C PHE A 366 -6.20 -15.84 -5.83
N CYS A 367 -5.00 -15.29 -5.75
CA CYS A 367 -4.66 -14.05 -5.04
C CYS A 367 -5.51 -12.82 -5.36
N ASP A 368 -6.22 -12.80 -6.49
CA ASP A 368 -7.19 -11.74 -6.83
C ASP A 368 -8.48 -11.81 -5.98
N ALA A 369 -8.81 -12.99 -5.43
CA ALA A 369 -10.09 -13.28 -4.80
C ALA A 369 -9.99 -14.03 -3.46
N ALA A 370 -8.91 -14.77 -3.20
CA ALA A 370 -8.70 -15.54 -1.98
C ALA A 370 -7.27 -15.38 -1.45
N SER A 371 -7.14 -15.28 -0.13
CA SER A 371 -5.88 -15.06 0.60
C SER A 371 -5.64 -16.08 1.70
N SER A 372 -6.62 -16.95 1.96
CA SER A 372 -6.58 -17.99 2.99
C SER A 372 -7.10 -19.32 2.46
N GLU A 373 -6.74 -20.40 3.13
CA GLU A 373 -7.20 -21.76 2.81
C GLU A 373 -8.73 -21.85 2.70
N THR A 374 -9.44 -21.29 3.68
CA THR A 374 -10.91 -21.32 3.72
C THR A 374 -11.53 -20.55 2.55
N GLU A 375 -10.94 -19.42 2.16
CA GLU A 375 -11.41 -18.64 1.00
C GLU A 375 -11.20 -19.38 -0.31
N VAL A 376 -10.08 -20.11 -0.44
CA VAL A 376 -9.84 -20.97 -1.60
C VAL A 376 -10.87 -22.10 -1.68
N LEU A 377 -11.16 -22.77 -0.56
CA LEU A 377 -12.18 -23.83 -0.54
C LEU A 377 -13.58 -23.30 -0.89
N TRP A 378 -13.95 -22.10 -0.41
CA TRP A 378 -15.20 -21.45 -0.84
C TRP A 378 -15.23 -21.15 -2.34
N LEU A 379 -14.10 -20.74 -2.90
CA LEU A 379 -14.00 -20.48 -4.32
C LEU A 379 -14.18 -21.75 -5.14
N LEU A 380 -13.53 -22.85 -4.73
CA LEU A 380 -13.66 -24.16 -5.36
C LEU A 380 -15.07 -24.74 -5.23
N ASP A 381 -15.76 -24.49 -4.11
CA ASP A 381 -17.15 -24.89 -3.87
C ASP A 381 -18.12 -24.36 -4.93
N MET A 382 -17.81 -23.18 -5.49
CA MET A 382 -18.67 -22.49 -6.46
C MET A 382 -18.44 -22.94 -7.91
N LEU A 383 -17.43 -23.78 -8.19
CA LEU A 383 -17.12 -24.21 -9.55
C LEU A 383 -18.25 -25.02 -10.20
N ASP A 384 -18.25 -25.10 -11.52
CA ASP A 384 -19.19 -25.93 -12.28
C ASP A 384 -18.82 -27.42 -12.21
N TRP A 385 -19.12 -28.05 -11.07
CA TRP A 385 -18.88 -29.48 -10.81
C TRP A 385 -19.82 -30.38 -11.63
N LYS A 386 -19.24 -31.20 -12.50
CA LYS A 386 -19.94 -32.11 -13.43
C LYS A 386 -19.91 -33.56 -12.98
#